data_AF-A0A1G8VK15-F1
#
_entry.id   AF-A0A1G8VK15-F1
#
_cell.length_a   1.000
_cell.length_b   1.000
_cell.length_c   1.000
_cell.angle_alpha   90.00
_cell.angle_beta   90.00
_cell.angle_gamma   90.00
#
_symmetry.space_group_name_H-M   'P 1'
#
loop_
_entity.id
_entity.type
_entity.pdbx_description
1 polymer ?
#
loop_
_entity_poly.entity_id
_entity_poly.type
_entity_poly.pdbx_seq_one_letter_code
_entity_poly.pdbx_strand_id
1 'polypeptide(L)'
;MRRWSVLLAAVVPIVAMAKEPCARVQISSDYGGYDIGLISGEPEVIELGNGGRLVFMALTQENSAGIKVSTEMLSGSNRLSTSIFVSPDRPSSLRLAGVQVDVSAVDGKE
;
A
#
# COMPACT_ATOMS: atom_id res chain seq x y z
N MET A 1 31.67 -48.08 13.80
CA MET A 1 31.52 -47.23 12.60
C MET A 1 30.21 -46.47 12.74
N ARG A 2 30.28 -45.15 12.84
CA ARG A 2 29.24 -44.25 13.36
C ARG A 2 28.31 -43.84 12.22
N ARG A 3 27.05 -44.31 12.24
CA ARG A 3 26.02 -43.92 11.26
C ARG A 3 25.62 -42.46 11.50
N TRP A 4 25.92 -41.59 10.53
CA TRP A 4 25.47 -40.20 10.52
C TRP A 4 24.07 -40.16 9.94
N SER A 5 23.06 -39.96 10.80
CA SER A 5 21.73 -39.58 10.36
C SER A 5 21.77 -38.12 9.96
N VAL A 6 21.75 -37.84 8.65
CA VAL A 6 21.52 -36.51 8.13
C VAL A 6 20.05 -36.19 8.41
N LEU A 7 19.80 -35.39 9.43
CA LEU A 7 18.52 -34.73 9.65
C LEU A 7 18.28 -33.84 8.42
N LEU A 8 17.43 -34.31 7.52
CA LEU A 8 16.77 -33.48 6.53
C LEU A 8 15.99 -32.43 7.33
N ALA A 9 16.55 -31.23 7.46
CA ALA A 9 15.81 -30.08 7.95
C ALA A 9 14.68 -29.88 6.94
N ALA A 10 13.47 -30.27 7.33
CA ALA A 10 12.27 -29.92 6.61
C ALA A 10 12.25 -28.38 6.55
N VAL A 11 12.62 -27.85 5.39
CA VAL A 11 12.35 -26.47 5.02
C VAL A 11 10.83 -26.40 4.97
N VAL A 12 10.24 -26.03 6.11
CA VAL A 12 8.84 -25.63 6.17
C VAL A 12 8.74 -24.47 5.19
N PRO A 13 7.97 -24.56 4.10
CA PRO A 13 7.68 -23.39 3.33
C PRO A 13 6.89 -22.50 4.28
N ILE A 14 7.53 -21.45 4.79
CA ILE A 14 6.83 -20.32 5.37
C ILE A 14 6.08 -19.76 4.17
N VAL A 15 4.87 -20.26 3.97
CA VAL A 15 3.89 -19.66 3.09
C VAL A 15 3.66 -18.32 3.75
N ALA A 16 4.39 -17.29 3.31
CA ALA A 16 4.04 -15.92 3.57
C ALA A 16 2.59 -15.82 3.10
N MET A 17 1.65 -15.80 4.05
CA MET A 17 0.25 -15.62 3.73
C MET A 17 0.19 -14.26 3.07
N ALA A 18 0.05 -14.25 1.74
CA ALA A 18 -0.15 -13.02 0.99
C ALA A 18 -1.45 -12.43 1.52
N LYS A 19 -1.32 -11.39 2.36
CA LYS A 19 -2.48 -10.66 2.86
C LYS A 19 -3.16 -10.04 1.65
N GLU A 20 -4.46 -10.28 1.50
CA GLU A 20 -5.22 -9.69 0.40
C GLU A 20 -5.27 -8.16 0.56
N PRO A 21 -5.19 -7.40 -0.54
CA PRO A 21 -5.22 -5.94 -0.47
C PRO A 21 -6.59 -5.46 0.01
N CYS A 22 -6.60 -4.59 1.02
CA CYS A 22 -7.81 -3.96 1.52
C CYS A 22 -8.16 -2.68 0.77
N ALA A 23 -7.19 -2.00 0.15
CA ALA A 23 -7.44 -0.84 -0.71
C ALA A 23 -6.70 -0.98 -2.04
N ARG A 24 -7.18 -0.25 -3.05
CA ARG A 24 -6.50 -0.08 -4.32
C ARG A 24 -6.28 1.40 -4.57
N VAL A 25 -5.04 1.76 -4.85
CA VAL A 25 -4.62 3.10 -5.22
C VAL A 25 -4.24 3.09 -6.69
N GLN A 26 -4.94 3.90 -7.48
CA GLN A 26 -4.58 4.21 -8.84
C GLN A 26 -3.96 5.60 -8.89
N ILE A 27 -2.81 5.72 -9.53
CA ILE A 27 -2.08 6.98 -9.64
C ILE A 27 -1.94 7.30 -11.10
N SER A 28 -2.27 8.52 -11.48
CA SER A 28 -2.04 9.06 -12.80
C SER A 28 -1.18 10.31 -12.67
N SER A 29 0.00 10.27 -13.29
CA SER A 29 0.96 11.37 -13.29
C SER A 29 1.61 11.51 -14.66
N ASP A 30 2.25 12.66 -14.88
CA ASP A 30 3.10 12.87 -16.07
C ASP A 30 4.32 11.92 -16.11
N TYR A 31 4.64 11.26 -14.99
CA TYR A 31 5.72 10.28 -14.88
C TYR A 31 5.27 8.83 -15.14
N GLY A 32 3.97 8.59 -15.27
CA GLY A 32 3.39 7.27 -15.47
C GLY A 32 2.15 7.00 -14.63
N GLY A 33 1.50 5.87 -14.94
CA GLY A 33 0.36 5.35 -14.20
C GLY A 33 0.76 4.17 -13.31
N TYR A 34 0.22 4.11 -12.10
CA TYR A 34 0.44 3.01 -11.15
C TYR A 34 -0.89 2.48 -10.63
N ASP A 35 -0.99 1.16 -10.40
CA ASP A 35 -2.11 0.50 -9.72
C ASP A 35 -1.52 -0.39 -8.63
N ILE A 36 -1.83 -0.08 -7.37
CA ILE A 36 -1.22 -0.73 -6.21
C ILE A 36 -2.31 -1.18 -5.24
N GLY A 37 -2.22 -2.43 -4.81
CA GLY A 37 -2.98 -2.95 -3.68
C GLY A 37 -2.28 -2.58 -2.37
N LEU A 38 -3.02 -2.00 -1.42
CA LEU A 38 -2.52 -1.71 -0.09
C LEU A 38 -2.95 -2.80 0.88
N ILE A 39 -2.01 -3.25 1.69
CA ILE A 39 -2.25 -4.18 2.79
C ILE A 39 -2.36 -3.37 4.09
N SER A 40 -3.31 -3.74 4.95
CA SER A 40 -3.53 -3.01 6.22
C SER A 40 -2.29 -3.05 7.11
N GLY A 41 -1.83 -1.88 7.55
CA GLY A 41 -0.66 -1.71 8.41
C GLY A 41 0.70 -1.81 7.70
N GLU A 42 0.71 -2.05 6.38
CA GLU A 42 1.94 -2.15 5.58
C GLU A 42 2.07 -0.90 4.70
N PRO A 43 3.15 -0.11 4.87
CA PRO A 43 3.35 1.09 4.06
C PRO A 43 3.91 0.72 2.68
N GLU A 44 3.30 1.29 1.65
CA GLU A 44 3.75 1.20 0.26
C GLU A 44 4.41 2.52 -0.17
N VAL A 45 5.55 2.43 -0.84
CA VAL A 45 6.35 3.59 -1.20
C VAL A 45 6.61 3.60 -2.70
N ILE A 46 6.31 4.73 -3.34
CA ILE A 46 6.53 4.95 -4.77
C ILE A 46 7.45 6.14 -4.94
N GLU A 47 8.59 5.93 -5.57
CA GLU A 47 9.45 7.01 -6.01
C GLU A 47 8.90 7.57 -7.34
N LEU A 48 8.55 8.85 -7.33
CA LEU A 48 8.22 9.62 -8.54
C LEU A 48 9.52 10.20 -9.13
N GLY A 49 9.47 10.56 -10.42
CA GLY A 49 10.57 11.29 -11.05
C GLY A 49 10.93 12.58 -10.28
N ASN A 50 12.18 13.04 -10.42
CA ASN A 50 12.70 14.27 -9.81
C ASN A 50 12.77 14.30 -8.27
N GLY A 51 12.91 13.14 -7.62
CA GLY A 51 13.06 13.04 -6.16
C GLY A 51 11.74 13.22 -5.40
N GLY A 52 10.62 13.17 -6.13
CA GLY A 52 9.29 13.01 -5.57
C GLY A 52 9.12 11.61 -4.98
N ARG A 53 8.40 11.49 -3.88
CA ARG A 53 8.00 10.19 -3.34
C ARG A 53 6.56 10.25 -2.91
N LEU A 54 5.81 9.17 -3.06
CA LEU A 54 4.48 8.98 -2.48
C LEU A 54 4.56 7.81 -1.51
N VAL A 55 4.09 8.02 -0.29
CA VAL A 55 3.98 6.96 0.72
C VAL A 55 2.51 6.73 1.01
N PHE A 56 2.03 5.52 0.79
CA PHE A 56 0.68 5.08 1.09
C PHE A 56 0.69 4.16 2.29
N MET A 57 -0.29 4.28 3.17
CA MET A 57 -0.50 3.30 4.23
C MET A 57 -2.00 3.18 4.43
N ALA A 58 -2.50 1.96 4.26
CA ALA A 58 -3.88 1.63 4.58
C ALA A 58 -3.99 1.24 6.04
N LEU A 59 -4.94 1.85 6.75
CA LEU A 59 -5.34 1.42 8.10
C LEU A 59 -6.82 1.10 8.08
N THR A 60 -7.15 -0.18 8.22
CA THR A 60 -8.53 -0.64 8.49
C THR A 60 -8.92 -0.13 9.87
N GLN A 61 -10.02 0.62 9.96
CA GLN A 61 -10.52 1.07 11.26
C GLN A 61 -11.54 0.06 11.79
N GLU A 62 -11.35 -0.39 13.03
CA GLU A 62 -12.35 -1.23 13.70
C GLU A 62 -13.72 -0.53 13.66
N ASN A 63 -14.74 -1.24 13.18
CA ASN A 63 -16.13 -0.78 13.02
C ASN A 63 -16.40 0.21 11.87
N SER A 64 -15.47 0.40 10.95
CA SER A 64 -15.78 1.06 9.67
C SER A 64 -15.19 0.27 8.52
N ALA A 65 -15.97 0.07 7.46
CA ALA A 65 -15.47 -0.51 6.20
C ALA A 65 -14.48 0.43 5.48
N GLY A 66 -14.01 1.50 6.13
CA GLY A 66 -13.17 2.49 5.49
C GLY A 66 -11.71 2.45 5.94
N ILE A 67 -10.88 2.96 5.05
CA ILE A 67 -9.44 2.83 5.08
C ILE A 67 -8.89 4.24 5.06
N LYS A 68 -8.09 4.57 6.08
CA LYS A 68 -7.31 5.80 6.05
C LYS A 68 -6.11 5.56 5.14
N VAL A 69 -5.96 6.37 4.10
CA VAL A 69 -4.78 6.39 3.22
C VAL A 69 -4.06 7.69 3.44
N SER A 70 -2.89 7.61 4.06
CA SER A 70 -1.96 8.75 4.14
C SER A 70 -1.17 8.84 2.84
N THR A 71 -0.89 10.06 2.36
CA THR A 71 -0.04 10.30 1.21
C THR A 71 0.91 11.43 1.51
N GLU A 72 2.21 11.18 1.35
CA GLU A 72 3.25 12.19 1.54
C GLU A 72 4.02 12.43 0.25
N MET A 73 4.12 13.68 -0.18
CA MET A 73 5.00 14.12 -1.27
C MET A 73 6.16 14.96 -0.74
N LEU A 74 7.37 14.54 -1.09
CA LEU A 74 8.61 15.27 -0.83
C LEU A 74 9.11 15.91 -2.12
N SER A 75 9.44 17.21 -2.12
CA SER A 75 10.13 17.87 -3.25
C SER A 75 11.11 18.89 -2.70
N GLY A 76 12.39 18.57 -2.74
CA GLY A 76 13.43 19.34 -2.04
C GLY A 76 13.20 19.34 -0.53
N SER A 77 13.07 20.52 0.08
CA SER A 77 12.75 20.70 1.50
C SER A 77 11.25 20.75 1.81
N ASN A 78 10.38 20.71 0.80
CA ASN A 78 8.94 20.78 1.00
C ASN A 78 8.36 19.39 1.22
N ARG A 79 7.55 19.25 2.29
CA ARG A 79 6.76 18.05 2.59
C ARG A 79 5.28 18.41 2.56
N LEU A 80 4.55 17.82 1.62
CA LEU A 80 3.10 17.87 1.62
C LEU A 80 2.58 16.52 2.11
N SER A 81 1.80 16.51 3.18
CA SER A 81 1.19 15.29 3.72
C SER A 81 -0.32 15.49 3.76
N THR A 82 -1.06 14.52 3.24
CA THR A 82 -2.51 14.47 3.33
C THR A 82 -2.96 13.10 3.80
N SER A 83 -4.18 13.01 4.30
CA SER A 83 -4.82 11.73 4.57
C SER A 83 -6.26 11.80 4.13
N ILE A 84 -6.72 10.73 3.50
CA ILE A 84 -8.12 10.56 3.13
C ILE A 84 -8.67 9.31 3.76
N PHE A 85 -9.99 9.31 3.95
CA PHE A 85 -10.74 8.14 4.35
C PHE A 85 -11.54 7.68 3.13
N VAL A 86 -11.34 6.43 2.73
CA VAL A 86 -12.07 5.80 1.61
C VAL A 86 -12.91 4.65 2.12
N SER A 87 -14.09 4.44 1.56
CA SER A 87 -14.91 3.25 1.81
C SER A 87 -15.34 2.61 0.48
N PRO A 88 -15.79 1.34 0.46
CA PRO A 88 -16.11 0.64 -0.79
C PRO A 88 -17.15 1.37 -1.65
N ASP A 89 -18.06 2.08 -1.00
CA ASP A 89 -19.13 2.90 -1.60
C ASP A 89 -18.70 4.35 -1.91
N ARG A 90 -17.54 4.79 -1.41
CA ARG A 90 -17.06 6.18 -1.53
C ARG A 90 -15.56 6.20 -1.86
N PRO A 91 -15.19 6.00 -3.13
CA PRO A 91 -13.83 6.27 -3.59
C PRO A 91 -13.52 7.76 -3.44
N SER A 92 -12.24 8.09 -3.34
CA SER A 92 -11.77 9.48 -3.21
C SER A 92 -10.68 9.77 -4.23
N SER A 93 -10.68 11.01 -4.74
CA SER A 93 -9.63 11.51 -5.62
C SER A 93 -8.88 12.64 -4.92
N LEU A 94 -7.57 12.63 -5.07
CA LEU A 94 -6.65 13.61 -4.53
C LEU A 94 -5.78 14.17 -5.64
N ARG A 95 -5.47 15.47 -5.55
CA ARG A 95 -4.43 16.10 -6.37
C ARG A 95 -3.30 16.59 -5.49
N LEU A 96 -2.11 16.05 -5.71
CA LEU A 96 -0.89 16.36 -4.97
C LEU A 96 0.17 16.86 -5.94
N ALA A 97 0.39 18.18 -5.95
CA ALA A 97 1.36 18.85 -6.81
C ALA A 97 1.37 18.38 -8.29
N GLY A 98 0.18 18.24 -8.88
CA GLY A 98 -0.01 17.81 -10.27
C GLY A 98 -0.18 16.30 -10.46
N VAL A 99 0.06 15.49 -9.43
CA VAL A 99 -0.25 14.05 -9.44
C VAL A 99 -1.70 13.84 -9.03
N GLN A 100 -2.46 13.11 -9.85
CA GLN A 100 -3.79 12.64 -9.47
C GLN A 100 -3.67 11.25 -8.85
N VAL A 101 -4.26 11.09 -7.67
CA VAL A 101 -4.30 9.85 -6.91
C VAL A 101 -5.76 9.51 -6.66
N ASP A 102 -6.23 8.46 -7.29
CA ASP A 102 -7.57 7.91 -7.11
C ASP A 102 -7.47 6.69 -6.19
N VAL A 103 -8.22 6.71 -5.10
CA VAL A 103 -8.16 5.68 -4.07
C VAL A 103 -9.54 5.08 -3.89
N SER A 104 -9.59 3.75 -3.90
CA SER A 104 -10.80 2.97 -3.66
C SER A 104 -10.52 1.92 -2.60
N ALA A 105 -11.49 1.66 -1.72
CA ALA A 105 -11.42 0.47 -0.88
C ALA A 105 -11.78 -0.75 -1.74
N VAL A 106 -11.07 -1.84 -1.55
CA VAL A 106 -11.46 -3.14 -2.12
C VAL A 106 -12.35 -3.79 -1.08
N ASP A 107 -13.50 -4.30 -1.50
CA ASP A 107 -14.39 -5.06 -0.62
C ASP A 107 -13.64 -6.34 -0.20
N GLY A 108 -12.92 -6.25 0.91
CA GLY A 108 -12.31 -7.40 1.55
C GLY A 108 -13.44 -8.20 2.16
N LYS A 109 -13.87 -9.27 1.47
CA LYS A 109 -14.61 -10.31 2.17
C LYS A 109 -13.63 -10.94 3.16
N GLU A 110 -13.80 -10.62 4.43
CA GLU A 110 -13.27 -11.45 5.52
C GLU A 110 -13.76 -12.90 5.39
#